data_AF-A0A6G8Q7M5-F1
#
_entry.id   AF-A0A6G8Q7M5-F1
#
_cell.length_a   1.000
_cell.length_b   1.000
_cell.length_c   1.000
_cell.angle_alpha   90.00
_cell.angle_beta   90.00
_cell.angle_gamma   90.00
#
_symmetry.space_group_name_H-M   'P 1'
#
loop_
_entity.id
_entity.type
_entity.pdbx_description
1 polymer ?
#
loop_
_entity_poly.entity_id
_entity_poly.type
_entity_poly.pdbx_seq_one_letter_code
_entity_poly.pdbx_strand_id
1 'polypeptide(L)'
;MATTVRIKPELITEHRLRIEMYGLEDEDIENTIRMKGWAWVLARKGWSYAGEPDFVFRQIREVVIALPDITFQEDSIEESIRTVEQKARSDEEREEGRALLRQAFEKTGQMDTAKPHL
;
A
#
# COMPACT_ATOMS: atom_id res chain seq x y z
N MET A 1 -10.38 11.85 9.99
CA MET A 1 -10.93 10.55 9.53
C MET A 1 -9.77 9.61 9.29
N ALA A 2 -9.94 8.29 9.40
CA ALA A 2 -8.84 7.37 9.10
C ALA A 2 -8.47 7.47 7.62
N THR A 3 -7.17 7.50 7.33
CA THR A 3 -6.66 7.46 5.96
C THR A 3 -6.87 6.06 5.40
N THR A 4 -7.54 5.93 4.26
CA THR A 4 -7.78 4.63 3.64
C THR A 4 -6.73 4.30 2.61
N VAL A 5 -6.24 3.06 2.61
CA VAL A 5 -5.21 2.54 1.69
C VAL A 5 -5.82 1.47 0.79
N ARG A 6 -5.40 1.48 -0.48
CA ARG A 6 -5.67 0.41 -1.44
C ARG A 6 -4.40 0.10 -2.23
N ILE A 7 -4.20 -1.16 -2.60
CA ILE A 7 -3.16 -1.56 -3.53
C ILE A 7 -3.81 -2.15 -4.77
N LYS A 8 -3.48 -1.61 -5.95
CA LYS A 8 -4.10 -1.92 -7.23
C LYS A 8 -3.03 -2.34 -8.24
N PRO A 9 -3.33 -3.25 -9.18
CA PRO A 9 -2.40 -3.56 -10.24
C PRO A 9 -2.34 -2.39 -11.23
N GLU A 10 -1.15 -2.08 -11.73
CA GLU A 10 -1.04 -1.25 -12.93
C GLU A 10 -1.18 -2.18 -14.15
N LEU A 11 -2.19 -1.93 -14.98
CA LEU A 11 -2.63 -2.91 -16.00
C LEU A 11 -1.74 -2.91 -17.25
N ILE A 12 -1.05 -1.79 -17.52
CA ILE A 12 -0.24 -1.63 -18.73
C ILE A 12 1.13 -2.31 -18.59
N THR A 13 1.62 -2.43 -17.36
CA THR A 13 2.98 -2.88 -17.06
C THR A 13 2.95 -4.14 -16.20
N GLU A 14 3.72 -5.14 -16.59
CA GLU A 14 3.66 -6.50 -16.04
C GLU A 14 3.80 -6.53 -14.51
N HIS A 15 4.81 -5.86 -13.96
CA HIS A 15 5.16 -5.95 -12.53
C HIS A 15 4.81 -4.70 -11.72
N ARG A 16 4.35 -3.62 -12.35
CA ARG A 16 4.00 -2.44 -11.56
C ARG A 16 2.65 -2.59 -10.88
N LEU A 17 2.61 -2.01 -9.70
CA LEU A 17 1.43 -1.85 -8.86
C LEU A 17 1.39 -0.43 -8.32
N ARG A 18 0.24 -0.04 -7.79
CA ARG A 18 -0.05 1.29 -7.31
C ARG A 18 -0.64 1.24 -5.92
N ILE A 19 -0.12 2.09 -5.04
CA ILE A 19 -0.74 2.39 -3.74
C ILE A 19 -1.57 3.65 -3.91
N GLU A 20 -2.79 3.64 -3.37
CA GLU A 20 -3.66 4.80 -3.28
C GLU A 20 -4.01 5.06 -1.82
N MET A 21 -3.96 6.33 -1.42
CA MET A 21 -4.30 6.78 -0.08
C MET A 21 -5.32 7.92 -0.13
N TYR A 22 -6.40 7.82 0.63
CA TYR A 22 -7.46 8.83 0.67
C TYR A 22 -7.71 9.31 2.08
N GLY A 23 -8.10 10.58 2.25
CA GLY A 23 -8.40 11.15 3.57
C GLY A 23 -7.17 11.56 4.39
N LEU A 24 -6.03 11.73 3.73
CA LEU A 24 -4.85 12.39 4.29
C LEU A 24 -5.16 13.88 4.47
N GLU A 25 -5.39 14.32 5.70
CA GLU A 25 -5.64 15.73 6.05
C GLU A 25 -4.52 16.34 6.92
N ASP A 26 -3.70 15.51 7.57
CA ASP A 26 -2.63 15.98 8.44
C ASP A 26 -1.50 16.58 7.60
N GLU A 27 -1.30 17.89 7.76
CA GLU A 27 -0.30 18.68 7.03
C GLU A 27 1.12 18.12 7.27
N ASP A 28 1.41 17.57 8.45
CA ASP A 28 2.70 16.92 8.74
C ASP A 28 2.85 15.59 7.98
N ILE A 29 1.76 14.88 7.72
CA ILE A 29 1.75 13.64 6.96
C ILE A 29 1.83 13.89 5.45
N GLU A 30 1.07 14.86 4.93
CA GLU A 30 1.23 15.32 3.53
C GLU A 30 2.66 15.81 3.29
N ASN A 31 3.23 16.55 4.24
CA ASN A 31 4.61 16.99 4.20
C ASN A 31 5.58 15.80 4.29
N THR A 32 5.30 14.77 5.10
CA THR A 32 6.14 13.55 5.14
C THR A 32 6.20 12.87 3.77
N ILE A 33 5.06 12.75 3.08
CA ILE A 33 4.97 12.17 1.74
C ILE A 33 5.69 13.05 0.70
N ARG A 34 5.55 14.37 0.77
CA ARG A 34 6.16 15.33 -0.18
C ARG A 34 7.66 15.58 0.07
N MET A 35 8.08 15.68 1.33
CA MET A 35 9.43 16.09 1.74
C MET A 35 10.47 14.98 1.63
N LYS A 36 10.06 13.70 1.69
CA LYS A 36 11.01 12.59 1.50
C LYS A 36 11.45 12.40 0.04
N GLY A 37 10.99 13.24 -0.89
CA GLY A 37 11.39 13.21 -2.30
C GLY A 37 10.79 12.04 -3.06
N TRP A 38 9.66 11.52 -2.59
CA TRP A 38 9.00 10.36 -3.16
C TRP A 38 8.01 10.79 -4.24
N ALA A 39 7.92 10.00 -5.31
CA ALA A 39 7.12 10.33 -6.50
C ALA A 39 5.60 10.13 -6.28
N TRP A 40 5.08 10.44 -5.09
CA TRP A 40 3.65 10.44 -4.82
C TRP A 40 2.99 11.59 -5.57
N VAL A 41 1.88 11.28 -6.25
CA VAL A 41 1.10 12.23 -7.03
C VAL A 41 -0.24 12.42 -6.35
N LEU A 42 -0.61 13.68 -6.08
CA LEU A 42 -1.95 14.03 -5.62
C LEU A 42 -2.90 14.11 -6.83
N ALA A 43 -3.87 13.21 -6.91
CA ALA A 43 -4.86 13.15 -7.98
C ALA A 43 -6.26 12.90 -7.43
N ARG A 44 -7.24 13.70 -7.87
CA ARG A 44 -8.68 13.51 -7.56
C ARG A 44 -8.98 13.20 -6.07
N LYS A 45 -8.33 13.93 -5.16
CA LYS A 45 -8.45 13.80 -3.69
C LYS A 45 -7.81 12.55 -3.07
N GLY A 46 -6.91 11.88 -3.79
CA GLY A 46 -6.11 10.77 -3.27
C GLY A 46 -4.64 10.92 -3.65
N TRP A 47 -3.77 10.47 -2.77
CA TRP A 47 -2.35 10.33 -3.00
C TRP A 47 -2.07 8.99 -3.68
N SER A 48 -1.24 9.00 -4.72
CA SER A 48 -0.94 7.80 -5.49
C SER A 48 0.54 7.62 -5.76
N TYR A 49 1.03 6.39 -5.57
CA TYR A 49 2.40 5.99 -5.90
C TYR A 49 2.38 4.72 -6.74
N ALA A 50 3.05 4.74 -7.89
CA ALA A 50 3.14 3.58 -8.78
C ALA A 50 4.59 3.22 -9.05
N GLY A 51 4.94 1.94 -8.86
CA GLY A 51 6.31 1.46 -9.01
C GLY A 51 6.38 -0.04 -9.20
N GLU A 52 7.59 -0.52 -9.45
CA GLU A 52 7.95 -1.94 -9.39
C GLU A 52 7.88 -2.45 -7.94
N PRO A 53 7.85 -3.78 -7.71
CA PRO A 53 7.64 -4.37 -6.39
C PRO A 53 8.60 -3.86 -5.31
N ASP A 54 9.90 -3.77 -5.60
CA ASP A 54 10.94 -3.28 -4.67
C ASP A 54 10.68 -1.85 -4.17
N PHE A 55 10.25 -0.96 -5.07
CA PHE A 55 9.90 0.40 -4.70
C PHE A 55 8.60 0.44 -3.89
N VAL A 56 7.61 -0.33 -4.28
CA VAL A 56 6.29 -0.36 -3.62
C VAL A 56 6.40 -0.97 -2.23
N PHE A 57 7.17 -2.04 -2.06
CA PHE A 57 7.43 -2.67 -0.76
C PHE A 57 8.10 -1.70 0.22
N ARG A 58 9.03 -0.87 -0.28
CA ARG A 58 9.58 0.24 0.51
C ARG A 58 8.48 1.21 0.96
N GLN A 59 7.54 1.57 0.09
CA GLN A 59 6.43 2.45 0.46
C GLN A 59 5.49 1.83 1.50
N ILE A 60 5.20 0.52 1.39
CA ILE A 60 4.40 -0.19 2.39
C ILE A 60 5.09 -0.12 3.76
N ARG A 61 6.40 -0.39 3.80
CA ARG A 61 7.22 -0.38 5.02
C ARG A 61 7.27 0.98 5.70
N GLU A 62 7.53 2.03 4.92
CA GLU A 62 7.91 3.34 5.45
C GLU A 62 6.78 4.36 5.50
N VAL A 63 5.68 4.13 4.78
CA VAL A 63 4.50 5.01 4.78
C VAL A 63 3.30 4.27 5.32
N VAL A 64 2.89 3.15 4.73
CA VAL A 64 1.65 2.47 5.15
C VAL A 64 1.74 1.95 6.58
N ILE A 65 2.85 1.30 6.94
CA ILE A 65 3.06 0.76 8.28
C ILE A 65 3.40 1.88 9.29
N ALA A 66 4.19 2.87 8.88
CA ALA A 66 4.71 3.89 9.80
C ALA A 66 3.69 4.98 10.16
N LEU A 67 2.75 5.31 9.26
CA LEU A 67 1.81 6.39 9.50
C LEU A 67 0.69 5.98 10.47
N PRO A 68 0.31 6.85 11.43
CA PRO A 68 -0.82 6.61 12.31
C PRO A 68 -2.15 6.65 11.53
N ASP A 69 -3.21 6.09 12.13
CA ASP A 69 -4.59 6.22 11.65
C ASP A 69 -4.85 5.84 10.18
N ILE A 70 -4.03 4.91 9.67
CA ILE A 70 -4.24 4.24 8.39
C ILE A 70 -5.09 2.98 8.58
N THR A 71 -5.97 2.73 7.61
CA THR A 71 -6.70 1.47 7.44
C THR A 71 -6.73 1.07 5.97
N PHE A 72 -6.72 -0.22 5.66
CA PHE A 72 -7.04 -0.69 4.31
C PHE A 72 -8.53 -0.60 4.06
N GLN A 73 -8.93 -0.25 2.85
CA GLN A 73 -10.35 -0.35 2.52
C GLN A 73 -10.76 -1.82 2.46
N GLU A 74 -11.81 -2.19 3.20
CA GLU A 74 -12.21 -3.59 3.41
C GLU A 74 -12.43 -4.35 2.10
N ASP A 75 -13.16 -3.76 1.15
CA ASP A 75 -13.44 -4.35 -0.18
C ASP A 75 -12.19 -4.46 -1.08
N SER A 76 -11.05 -3.91 -0.67
CA SER A 76 -9.79 -3.91 -1.42
C SER A 76 -8.71 -4.81 -0.82
N ILE A 77 -8.95 -5.43 0.34
CA ILE A 77 -7.94 -6.26 1.03
C ILE A 77 -7.53 -7.46 0.16
N GLU A 78 -8.51 -8.24 -0.32
CA GLU A 78 -8.26 -9.38 -1.19
C GLU A 78 -7.50 -8.97 -2.47
N GLU A 79 -7.94 -7.88 -3.11
CA GLU A 79 -7.28 -7.39 -4.33
C GLU A 79 -5.87 -6.88 -4.05
N SER A 80 -5.64 -6.26 -2.89
CA SER A 80 -4.32 -5.77 -2.48
C SER A 80 -3.34 -6.94 -2.33
N ILE A 81 -3.77 -8.01 -1.67
CA ILE A 81 -2.97 -9.25 -1.51
C ILE A 81 -2.70 -9.88 -2.87
N ARG A 82 -3.75 -10.12 -3.66
CA ARG A 82 -3.63 -10.69 -5.00
C ARG A 82 -2.71 -9.88 -5.90
N THR A 83 -2.80 -8.55 -5.83
CA THR A 83 -1.95 -7.65 -6.63
C THR A 83 -0.47 -7.84 -6.26
N VAL A 84 -0.14 -7.81 -4.97
CA VAL A 84 1.23 -7.99 -4.51
C VAL A 84 1.78 -9.35 -4.96
N GLU A 85 0.97 -10.41 -4.86
CA GLU A 85 1.39 -11.76 -5.27
C GLU A 85 1.58 -11.93 -6.77
N GLN A 86 0.68 -11.37 -7.58
CA GLN A 86 0.70 -11.48 -9.03
C GLN A 86 1.77 -10.61 -9.66
N LYS A 87 2.11 -9.47 -9.03
CA LYS A 87 3.05 -8.49 -9.56
C LYS A 87 4.50 -8.76 -9.12
N ALA A 88 4.71 -9.55 -8.07
CA ALA A 88 6.03 -10.03 -7.66
C ALA A 88 6.77 -10.75 -8.80
N ARG A 89 8.07 -10.48 -8.93
CA ARG A 89 8.94 -11.02 -10.00
C ARG A 89 9.59 -12.34 -9.61
N SER A 90 9.61 -12.65 -8.32
CA SER A 90 10.19 -13.86 -7.77
C SER A 90 9.39 -14.35 -6.55
N ASP A 91 9.64 -15.59 -6.14
CA ASP A 91 9.05 -16.13 -4.91
C ASP A 91 9.55 -15.38 -3.67
N GLU A 92 10.80 -14.91 -3.68
CA GLU A 92 11.36 -14.08 -2.61
C GLU A 92 10.60 -12.75 -2.47
N GLU A 93 10.34 -12.05 -3.58
CA GLU A 93 9.53 -10.84 -3.57
C GLU A 93 8.09 -11.11 -3.14
N ARG A 94 7.54 -12.27 -3.51
CA ARG A 94 6.19 -12.67 -3.11
C ARG A 94 6.11 -12.84 -1.59
N GLU A 95 7.07 -13.52 -0.99
CA GLU A 95 7.14 -13.72 0.46
C GLU A 95 7.40 -12.41 1.21
N GLU A 96 8.30 -11.54 0.71
CA GLU A 96 8.50 -10.20 1.27
C GLU A 96 7.20 -9.39 1.24
N GLY A 97 6.50 -9.41 0.10
CA GLY A 97 5.22 -8.74 -0.08
C GLY A 97 4.15 -9.24 0.89
N ARG A 98 3.99 -10.57 1.03
CA ARG A 98 3.07 -11.17 2.02
C ARG A 98 3.42 -10.75 3.44
N ALA A 99 4.70 -10.77 3.81
CA ALA A 99 5.14 -10.40 5.15
C ALA A 99 4.84 -8.93 5.47
N LEU A 100 5.07 -8.03 4.51
CA LEU A 100 4.75 -6.61 4.65
C LEU A 100 3.25 -6.37 4.78
N LEU A 101 2.43 -7.03 3.96
CA LEU A 101 0.97 -6.94 4.06
C LEU A 101 0.46 -7.45 5.40
N ARG A 102 0.98 -8.58 5.87
CA ARG A 102 0.64 -9.13 7.19
C ARG A 102 0.95 -8.14 8.30
N GLN A 103 2.15 -7.57 8.31
CA GLN A 103 2.53 -6.55 9.28
C GLN A 103 1.62 -5.33 9.22
N ALA A 104 1.25 -4.88 8.01
CA ALA A 104 0.35 -3.76 7.83
C ALA A 104 -1.05 -4.08 8.38
N PHE A 105 -1.61 -5.25 8.09
CA PHE A 105 -2.92 -5.67 8.60
C PHE A 105 -2.94 -5.92 10.12
N GLU A 106 -1.84 -6.42 10.70
CA GLU A 106 -1.69 -6.52 12.16
C GLU A 106 -1.74 -5.14 12.80
N LYS A 107 -0.99 -4.19 12.24
CA LYS A 107 -0.96 -2.80 12.71
C LYS A 107 -2.33 -2.11 12.59
N THR A 108 -3.10 -2.40 11.55
CA THR A 108 -4.43 -1.78 11.33
C THR A 108 -5.58 -2.54 11.99
N GLY A 109 -5.32 -3.69 12.63
CA GLY A 109 -6.36 -4.53 13.23
C GLY A 109 -7.25 -5.26 12.22
N GLN A 110 -6.76 -5.45 10.99
CA GLN A 110 -7.54 -6.03 9.88
C GLN A 110 -7.11 -7.46 9.52
N MET A 111 -6.37 -8.12 10.42
CA MET A 111 -5.90 -9.49 10.20
C MET A 111 -7.02 -10.50 10.00
N ASP A 112 -8.13 -10.38 10.75
CA ASP A 112 -9.24 -11.34 10.63
C ASP A 112 -9.90 -11.29 9.25
N THR A 113 -9.98 -10.10 8.65
CA THR A 113 -10.46 -9.91 7.28
C THR A 113 -9.44 -10.38 6.24
N ALA A 114 -8.15 -10.18 6.49
CA ALA A 114 -7.09 -10.53 5.54
C ALA A 114 -6.72 -12.02 5.54
N LYS A 115 -6.83 -12.70 6.68
CA LYS A 115 -6.37 -14.08 6.89
C LYS A 115 -6.92 -15.12 5.91
N PRO A 116 -8.17 -15.06 5.42
CA PRO A 116 -8.66 -15.98 4.39
C PRO A 116 -7.96 -15.84 3.03
N HIS A 117 -7.21 -14.76 2.82
CA HIS A 117 -6.60 -14.40 1.53
C HIS A 117 -5.06 -14.40 1.55
N LEU A 118 -4.42 -14.49 2.74
CA LEU A 118 -2.96 -14.52 2.94
C LEU A 118 -2.39 -15.93 2.86
#